data_AF-A0A970BT13-F1
#
_entry.id   AF-A0A970BT13-F1
#
_cell.length_a   1.000
_cell.length_b   1.000
_cell.length_c   1.000
_cell.angle_alpha   90.00
_cell.angle_beta   90.00
_cell.angle_gamma   90.00
#
_symmetry.space_group_name_H-M   'P 1'
#
loop_
_entity.id
_entity.type
_entity.pdbx_description
1 polymer ?
#
loop_
_entity_poly.entity_id
_entity_poly.type
_entity_poly.pdbx_seq_one_letter_code
_entity_poly.pdbx_strand_id
1 'polypeptide(L)' 'FELSPLFGIVAAVVAESGGLLDHAATLAREYDVPAVFGVEHATERLHNGQEVGVDAVEGLVVPVPVEPEWTEL' A
#
# COMPACT_ATOMS: atom_id res chain seq x y z
N PHE A 1 -3.52 14.54 12.72
CA PHE A 1 -2.70 13.34 12.98
C PHE A 1 -1.58 13.33 11.96
N GLU A 2 -0.33 13.41 12.42
CA GLU A 2 0.84 13.44 11.53
C GLU A 2 1.21 11.99 11.16
N LEU A 3 1.10 11.64 9.88
CA LEU A 3 1.54 10.34 9.37
C LEU A 3 3.04 10.34 9.03
N SER A 4 3.72 11.50 9.11
CA SER A 4 5.12 11.70 8.73
C SER A 4 6.08 10.64 9.25
N PRO A 5 6.03 10.20 10.53
CA PRO A 5 6.94 9.17 11.03
C PRO A 5 6.77 7.80 10.37
N LEU A 6 5.59 7.50 9.82
CA LEU A 6 5.29 6.20 9.23
C LEU A 6 5.90 6.04 7.84
N PHE A 7 5.97 7.13 7.05
CA PHE A 7 6.50 7.07 5.69
C PHE A 7 7.97 6.63 5.63
N GLY A 8 8.74 6.79 6.70
CA GLY A 8 10.12 6.30 6.76
C GLY A 8 10.27 4.78 6.98
N ILE A 9 9.19 4.05 7.27
CA ILE A 9 9.27 2.63 7.67
C ILE A 9 8.28 1.70 6.94
N VAL A 10 7.40 2.24 6.11
CA VAL A 10 6.41 1.45 5.37
C VAL A 10 6.91 1.13 3.97
N ALA A 11 6.54 -0.05 3.46
CA ALA A 11 6.84 -0.44 2.07
C ALA A 11 5.88 0.18 1.04
N ALA A 12 4.64 0.47 1.45
CA ALA A 12 3.63 1.12 0.63
C ALA A 12 2.50 1.68 1.50
N VAL A 13 1.67 2.56 0.93
CA VAL A 13 0.44 3.08 1.54
C VAL A 13 -0.76 2.76 0.66
N VAL A 14 -1.82 2.23 1.27
CA VAL A 14 -3.13 2.06 0.64
C VAL A 14 -4.17 2.72 1.52
N ALA A 15 -4.99 3.60 0.95
CA ALA A 15 -6.02 4.32 1.71
C ALA A 15 -7.31 4.47 0.91
N GLU A 16 -8.44 4.38 1.63
CA GLU A 16 -9.79 4.58 1.06
C GLU A 16 -10.09 6.04 0.77
N SER A 17 -9.47 6.95 1.53
CA SER A 17 -9.64 8.38 1.41
C SER A 17 -8.33 9.07 1.03
N GLY A 18 -8.48 10.24 0.43
CA GLY A 18 -7.39 11.05 -0.07
C GLY A 18 -7.23 10.96 -1.58
N GLY A 19 -6.38 11.82 -2.12
CA GLY A 19 -6.10 11.94 -3.54
C GLY A 19 -4.72 12.52 -3.81
N LEU A 20 -4.41 12.68 -5.09
CA LEU A 20 -3.08 13.03 -5.61
C LEU A 20 -2.43 14.26 -4.95
N LEU A 21 -3.24 15.23 -4.49
CA LEU A 21 -2.76 16.51 -3.96
C LEU A 21 -2.81 16.61 -2.44
N ASP A 22 -3.23 15.55 -1.75
CA ASP A 22 -3.34 15.60 -0.31
C ASP A 22 -1.98 15.52 0.39
N HIS A 23 -1.96 15.95 1.64
CA HIS A 23 -0.74 15.97 2.46
C HIS A 23 -0.06 14.60 2.51
N ALA A 24 -0.83 13.52 2.69
CA ALA A 24 -0.30 12.16 2.70
C ALA A 24 0.28 11.73 1.34
N ALA A 25 -0.32 12.16 0.22
CA ALA A 25 0.20 11.87 -1.11
C ALA A 25 1.49 12.64 -1.42
N THR A 26 1.60 13.87 -0.91
CA THR A 26 2.84 14.66 -1.01
C THR A 26 3.96 14.00 -0.21
N LEU A 27 3.69 13.60 1.04
CA LEU A 27 4.66 12.87 1.87
C LEU A 27 5.07 11.55 1.25
N ALA A 28 4.14 10.77 0.69
CA ALA A 28 4.48 9.52 -0.01
C ALA A 28 5.55 9.73 -1.08
N ARG A 29 5.41 10.81 -1.88
CA ARG A 29 6.36 11.17 -2.94
C ARG A 29 7.69 11.67 -2.41
N GLU A 30 7.69 12.42 -1.31
CA GLU A 30 8.91 12.91 -0.67
C GLU A 30 9.76 11.79 -0.06
N TYR A 31 9.12 10.72 0.40
CA TYR A 31 9.76 9.56 1.02
C TYR A 31 9.97 8.40 0.04
N ASP A 32 9.70 8.60 -1.26
CA ASP A 32 9.77 7.56 -2.30
C ASP A 32 8.96 6.29 -1.96
N VAL A 33 7.83 6.46 -1.29
CA VAL A 33 6.92 5.38 -0.88
C VAL A 33 5.79 5.24 -1.92
N PRO A 34 5.61 4.04 -2.51
CA PRO A 34 4.45 3.74 -3.35
C PRO A 34 3.15 3.96 -2.58
N ALA A 35 2.22 4.73 -3.15
CA ALA A 35 0.94 5.01 -2.50
C ALA A 35 -0.24 5.00 -3.46
N VAL A 36 -1.30 4.31 -3.06
CA VAL A 36 -2.59 4.26 -3.78
C VAL A 36 -3.68 4.79 -2.85
N PHE A 37 -4.31 5.89 -3.25
CA PHE A 37 -5.41 6.53 -2.52
C PHE A 37 -6.72 6.36 -3.27
N GLY A 38 -7.84 6.46 -2.56
CA GLY A 38 -9.18 6.29 -3.16
C GLY A 38 -9.54 4.84 -3.45
N VAL A 39 -8.93 3.88 -2.74
CA VAL A 39 -9.23 2.45 -2.91
C VAL A 39 -10.48 2.12 -2.09
N GLU A 40 -11.64 2.07 -2.73
CA GLU A 40 -12.91 1.79 -2.04
C GLU A 40 -12.86 0.43 -1.31
N HIS A 41 -13.36 0.42 -0.06
CA HIS A 41 -13.42 -0.76 0.80
C HIS A 41 -12.06 -1.43 1.07
N ALA A 42 -10.95 -0.70 0.95
CA ALA A 42 -9.62 -1.27 1.17
C ALA A 42 -9.46 -1.92 2.54
N THR A 43 -9.98 -1.30 3.61
CA THR A 43 -9.83 -1.81 4.98
C THR A 43 -10.72 -3.02 5.28
N GLU A 44 -11.78 -3.21 4.48
CA GLU A 44 -12.64 -4.39 4.53
C GLU A 44 -12.06 -5.56 3.72
N ARG A 45 -11.32 -5.25 2.65
CA ARG A 45 -10.76 -6.23 1.70
C ARG A 45 -9.34 -6.66 2.04
N LEU A 46 -8.58 -5.81 2.73
CA LEU A 46 -7.22 -6.07 3.18
C LEU A 46 -7.24 -6.47 4.66
N HIS A 47 -6.49 -7.50 5.01
CA HIS A 47 -6.41 -7.99 6.38
C HIS A 47 -5.00 -7.89 6.94
N ASN A 48 -4.87 -7.70 8.25
CA ASN A 48 -3.58 -7.69 8.91
C ASN A 48 -2.84 -9.02 8.67
N GLY A 49 -1.57 -8.93 8.27
CA GLY A 49 -0.74 -10.09 7.90
C GLY A 49 -0.96 -10.63 6.49
N GLN A 50 -1.84 -10.02 5.68
CA GLN A 50 -1.99 -10.36 4.28
C GLN A 50 -0.87 -9.74 3.44
N GLU A 51 -0.16 -10.56 2.69
CA GLU A 51 0.79 -10.08 1.69
C GLU A 51 0.06 -9.62 0.42
N VAL A 52 0.39 -8.40 -0.02
CA VAL A 52 -0.16 -7.79 -1.23
C VAL A 52 0.91 -7.06 -2.01
N GLY A 53 0.79 -7.09 -3.34
CA GLY A 53 1.55 -6.24 -4.25
C GLY A 53 0.83 -4.90 -4.43
N VAL A 54 1.59 -3.81 -4.44
CA VAL A 54 1.09 -2.46 -4.69
C VAL A 54 1.79 -1.89 -5.92
N ASP A 55 1.02 -1.57 -6.95
CA ASP A 55 1.47 -0.84 -8.13
C ASP A 55 0.91 0.59 -8.07
N ALA A 56 1.75 1.54 -7.69
CA ALA A 56 1.36 2.95 -7.59
C ALA A 56 1.33 3.69 -8.95
N VAL A 57 1.81 3.07 -10.03
CA VAL A 57 1.75 3.65 -11.38
C VAL A 57 0.38 3.38 -12.00
N GLU A 58 -0.04 2.12 -11.96
CA GLU A 58 -1.36 1.69 -12.48
C GLU A 58 -2.48 1.87 -11.43
N GLY A 59 -2.12 2.13 -10.17
CA GLY A 59 -3.08 2.30 -9.07
C GLY A 59 -3.72 0.99 -8.62
N LEU A 60 -2.97 -0.11 -8.64
CA LEU A 60 -3.47 -1.46 -8.34
C LEU A 60 -2.95 -1.98 -7.00
N VAL A 61 -3.81 -2.73 -6.32
CA VAL A 61 -3.47 -3.54 -5.14
C VAL A 61 -3.90 -4.97 -5.42
N VAL A 62 -2.95 -5.91 -5.45
CA VAL A 62 -3.17 -7.29 -5.88
C VAL A 62 -2.69 -8.28 -4.82
N PRO A 63 -3.35 -9.43 -4.63
CA PRO A 63 -2.81 -10.51 -3.80
C PRO A 63 -1.48 -11.00 -4.39
N VAL A 64 -0.48 -11.23 -3.53
CA VAL A 64 0.72 -11.96 -3.95
C VAL A 64 0.35 -13.45 -4.02
N PRO A 65 0.62 -14.15 -5.14
CA PRO A 65 0.47 -15.59 -5.17
C PRO A 65 1.46 -16.20 -4.16
N VAL A 66 0.94 -16.88 -3.14
CA VAL A 66 1.76 -17.68 -2.23
C VAL A 66 2.38 -18.78 -3.09
N GLU A 67 3.70 -18.73 -3.32
CA GLU A 67 4.39 -19.87 -3.92
C GLU A 67 4.17 -21.09 -3.01
N PRO A 68 3.69 -22.23 -3.53
CA PRO A 68 3.43 -23.38 -2.68
C PRO A 68 4.74 -23.85 -2.04
N GLU A 69 4.74 -24.02 -0.72
CA GLU A 69 5.87 -24.44 0.13
C GLU A 69 6.33 -25.91 -0.11
N TRP A 70 6.45 -26.34 -1.37
CA TRP A 70 6.85 -27.70 -1.75
C TRP A 70 8.03 -27.72 -2.73
N THR A 71 9.05 -26.88 -2.50
CA THR A 71 10.39 -27.10 -3.06
C THR A 71 11.34 -27.62 -2.00
N GLU A 72 10.94 -28.70 -1.34
CA GLU A 72 11.87 -29.70 -0.79
C GLU A 72 11.40 -31.06 -1.30
N LEU A 73 11.91 -31.44 -2.48
CA LEU A 73 12.05 -32.83 -2.92
C LEU A 73 13.55 -33.14 -3.01
#